data_AF-A0A382QAH5-F1
#
_entry.id   AF-A0A382QAH5-F1
#
_cell.length_a   1.000
_cell.length_b   1.000
_cell.length_c   1.000
_cell.angle_alpha   90.00
_cell.angle_beta   90.00
_cell.angle_gamma   90.00
#
_symmetry.space_group_name_H-M   'P 1'
#
loop_
_entity.id
_entity.type
_entity.pdbx_description
1 polymer ?
#
loop_
_entity_poly.entity_id
_entity_poly.type
_entity_poly.pdbx_seq_one_letter_code
_entity_poly.pdbx_strand_id
1 'polypeptide(L)' 'MKFKKLLIASSIVASSLMTNLAYAADTIKVGVLHSLSGTMAISETTLKDTVLMMIEEQNKAGGLLGK' A
#
# COMPACT_ATOMS: atom_id res chain seq x y z
N MET A 1 -29.83 22.45 -29.16
CA MET A 1 -28.88 22.82 -28.08
C MET A 1 -28.96 21.92 -26.84
N LYS A 2 -30.14 21.40 -26.43
CA LYS A 2 -30.26 20.52 -25.25
C LYS A 2 -29.49 19.19 -25.37
N PHE A 3 -29.46 18.58 -26.56
CA PHE A 3 -28.77 17.30 -26.80
C PHE A 3 -27.24 17.38 -26.69
N LYS A 4 -26.61 18.45 -27.21
CA LYS A 4 -25.17 18.70 -27.03
C LYS A 4 -24.81 18.96 -25.57
N LYS A 5 -25.66 19.66 -24.81
CA LYS A 5 -25.47 19.88 -23.37
C LYS A 5 -25.56 18.57 -22.59
N LEU A 6 -26.45 17.66 -22.98
CA LEU A 6 -26.60 16.34 -22.37
C LEU A 6 -25.38 15.44 -22.63
N LEU A 7 -24.83 15.46 -23.84
CA LEU A 7 -23.60 14.74 -24.19
C LEU A 7 -22.38 15.24 -23.40
N ILE A 8 -22.23 16.55 -23.26
CA ILE A 8 -21.13 17.16 -22.49
C ILE A 8 -21.27 16.83 -21.00
N ALA A 9 -22.48 16.88 -20.46
CA ALA A 9 -22.74 16.49 -19.07
C ALA A 9 -22.39 15.01 -18.83
N SER A 10 -22.74 14.13 -19.77
CA SER A 10 -22.41 12.70 -19.69
C SER A 10 -20.90 12.44 -19.76
N SER A 11 -20.15 13.20 -20.58
CA SER A 11 -18.69 13.04 -20.65
C SER A 11 -17.98 13.52 -19.38
N ILE A 12 -18.50 14.55 -18.72
CA ILE A 12 -17.92 15.06 -17.46
C ILE A 12 -18.12 14.04 -16.33
N VAL A 13 -19.33 13.46 -16.22
CA VAL A 13 -19.62 12.40 -15.23
C VAL A 13 -18.77 11.16 -15.50
N ALA A 14 -18.66 10.72 -16.76
CA ALA A 14 -17.83 9.58 -17.13
C ALA A 14 -16.34 9.83 -16.79
N SER A 15 -15.83 11.03 -17.04
CA SER A 15 -14.44 11.39 -16.74
C SER A 15 -14.14 11.45 -15.24
N SER A 16 -15.10 11.91 -14.42
CA SER A 16 -14.97 11.93 -12.96
C SER A 16 -14.95 10.54 -12.30
N LEU A 17 -15.49 9.52 -12.97
CA LEU A 17 -15.43 8.14 -12.47
C LEU A 17 -14.05 7.50 -12.72
N MET A 18 -13.29 7.97 -13.71
CA MET A 18 -12.02 7.35 -14.11
C MET A 18 -10.81 7.83 -13.29
N THR A 19 -10.93 8.94 -12.54
CA THR A 19 -9.81 9.53 -11.80
C THR A 19 -9.44 8.80 -10.50
N ASN A 20 -10.14 7.73 -10.13
CA ASN A 20 -9.88 6.96 -8.90
C ASN A 20 -9.19 5.60 -9.13
N LEU A 21 -8.80 5.25 -10.36
CA LEU A 21 -8.03 4.03 -10.61
C LEU A 21 -6.53 4.27 -10.42
N ALA A 22 -6.15 4.71 -9.21
CA ALA A 22 -4.77 4.53 -8.76
C ALA A 22 -4.61 3.06 -8.36
N TYR A 23 -4.08 2.22 -9.26
CA TYR A 23 -3.66 0.85 -8.95
C TYR A 23 -2.43 0.91 -8.04
N ALA A 24 -2.64 1.24 -6.77
CA ALA A 24 -1.61 1.10 -5.77
C ALA A 24 -1.46 -0.40 -5.50
N ALA A 25 -0.24 -0.94 -5.65
CA ALA A 25 0.06 -2.36 -5.38
C ALA A 25 -0.61 -2.80 -4.07
N ASP A 26 -1.29 -3.94 -4.11
CA ASP A 26 -2.14 -4.41 -3.00
C ASP A 26 -1.37 -4.67 -1.70
N THR A 27 -0.05 -4.82 -1.79
CA THR A 27 0.82 -5.11 -0.63
C THR A 27 2.01 -4.17 -0.60
N ILE A 28 2.30 -3.61 0.57
CA ILE A 28 3.52 -2.84 0.83
C ILE A 28 4.68 -3.82 1.00
N LYS A 29 5.70 -3.73 0.13
CA LYS A 29 6.91 -4.53 0.24
C LYS A 29 7.88 -3.88 1.24
N VAL A 30 8.15 -4.57 2.33
CA VAL A 30 9.10 -4.13 3.36
C VAL A 30 10.35 -5.00 3.31
N GLY A 31 11.52 -4.38 3.18
CA GLY A 31 12.82 -5.02 3.29
C GLY A 31 13.49 -4.68 4.61
N VAL A 32 13.88 -5.68 5.38
CA VAL A 32 14.63 -5.51 6.63
C VAL A 32 16.09 -5.89 6.36
N LEU A 33 16.98 -4.89 6.36
CA LEU A 33 18.41 -5.09 6.10
C LEU A 33 19.17 -5.08 7.43
N HIS A 34 19.54 -6.27 7.89
CA HIS A 34 20.36 -6.52 9.08
C HIS A 34 21.44 -7.56 8.76
N SER A 35 22.54 -7.56 9.53
CA SER A 35 23.59 -8.58 9.55
C SER A 35 23.03 -9.87 10.16
N LEU A 36 22.42 -10.72 9.34
CA LEU A 36 21.94 -12.05 9.76
C LEU A 36 23.06 -13.11 9.84
N SER A 37 24.31 -12.70 9.66
CA SER A 37 25.49 -13.58 9.72
C SER A 37 26.71 -12.81 10.26
N GLY A 38 27.73 -13.54 10.69
CA GLY A 38 28.92 -12.96 11.33
C GLY A 38 28.73 -12.64 12.81
N THR A 39 29.62 -11.84 13.38
CA THR A 39 29.68 -11.57 14.83
C THR A 39 28.49 -10.74 15.36
N MET A 40 27.77 -10.05 14.47
CA MET A 40 26.61 -9.24 14.83
C MET A 40 25.26 -9.98 14.72
N ALA A 41 25.26 -11.21 14.18
CA ALA A 41 24.04 -11.98 13.91
C ALA A 41 23.17 -12.23 15.15
N ILE A 42 23.80 -12.49 16.29
CA ILE A 42 23.08 -12.79 17.55
C ILE A 42 22.27 -11.57 18.00
N SER A 43 22.88 -10.39 17.96
CA SER A 43 22.23 -9.14 18.38
C SER A 43 21.19 -8.67 17.36
N GLU A 44 21.42 -8.90 16.07
CA GLU A 44 20.54 -8.37 15.02
C GLU A 44 19.36 -9.28 14.65
N THR A 45 19.44 -10.59 14.95
CA THR A 45 18.33 -11.53 14.72
C THR A 45 17.11 -11.19 15.57
N THR A 46 17.31 -10.87 16.85
CA THR A 46 16.23 -10.47 17.76
C THR A 46 15.53 -9.20 17.30
N LEU A 47 16.29 -8.22 16.79
CA LEU A 47 15.73 -7.01 16.19
C LEU A 47 14.94 -7.32 14.92
N LYS A 48 15.46 -8.19 14.03
CA LYS A 48 14.75 -8.62 12.82
C LYS A 48 13.43 -9.31 13.16
N ASP A 49 13.41 -10.18 14.17
CA ASP A 49 12.18 -10.85 14.61
C ASP A 49 11.17 -9.86 15.24
N THR A 50 11.66 -8.87 15.99
CA THR A 50 10.81 -7.80 16.55
C THR A 50 10.17 -6.97 15.43
N VAL A 51 10.92 -6.62 14.38
CA VAL A 51 10.39 -5.89 13.23
C VAL A 51 9.32 -6.71 12.51
N LEU A 52 9.55 -8.00 12.27
CA LEU A 52 8.55 -8.87 11.64
C LEU A 52 7.30 -9.03 12.50
N MET A 53 7.44 -9.16 13.82
CA MET A 53 6.34 -9.21 14.77
C MET A 53 5.50 -7.92 14.72
N MET A 54 6.14 -6.74 14.73
CA MET A 54 5.43 -5.46 14.62
C MET A 54 4.67 -5.32 13.29
N ILE A 55 5.26 -5.78 12.18
CA ILE A 55 4.59 -5.81 10.87
C ILE A 55 3.37 -6.74 10.91
N GLU A 56 3.51 -7.92 11.54
CA GLU A 56 2.41 -8.87 11.68
C GLU A 56 1.25 -8.30 12.52
N GLU A 57 1.56 -7.66 13.64
CA GLU A 57 0.58 -6.97 14.48
C GLU A 57 -0.14 -5.85 13.72
N GLN A 58 0.59 -5.04 12.96
CA GLN A 58 0.01 -3.99 12.12
C GLN A 58 -0.93 -4.58 11.05
N ASN A 59 -0.53 -5.67 10.40
CA ASN A 59 -1.36 -6.34 9.39
C ASN A 59 -2.62 -6.94 10.03
N LYS A 60 -2.52 -7.52 11.23
CA LYS A 60 -3.68 -7.99 12.00
C LYS A 60 -4.62 -6.85 12.39
N ALA A 61 -4.09 -5.64 12.63
CA ALA A 61 -4.88 -4.44 12.92
C ALA A 61 -5.52 -3.78 11.68
N GLY A 62 -5.40 -4.39 10.50
CA GLY A 62 -5.98 -3.87 9.25
C GLY A 62 -4.98 -3.18 8.32
N GLY A 63 -3.68 -3.31 8.60
CA GLY A 63 -2.62 -2.81 7.72
C GLY A 63 -2.49 -1.29 7.74
N LEU A 64 -1.92 -0.72 6.68
CA LEU A 64 -1.75 0.72 6.53
C LEU A 64 -2.50 1.19 5.27
N LEU A 65 -3.49 2.08 5.47
CA LEU A 65 -4.35 2.59 4.38
C LEU A 65 -5.05 1.45 3.59
N GLY A 66 -5.38 0.34 4.27
CA GLY A 66 -5.98 -0.84 3.67
C GLY A 66 -5.02 -1.71 2.87
N LYS A 67 -3.72 -1.66 3.19
CA LYS A 67 -2.62 -2.40 2.54
C LYS A 67 -1.72 -3.11 3.53
#